data_AF-G3NDE4-F1
#
_entry.id   AF-G3NDE4-F1
#
_cell.length_a   1.000
_cell.length_b   1.000
_cell.length_c   1.000
_cell.angle_alpha   90.00
_cell.angle_beta   90.00
_cell.angle_gamma   90.00
#
_symmetry.space_group_name_H-M   'P 1'
#
loop_
_entity.id
_entity.type
_entity.pdbx_description
1 polymer ?
#
loop_
_entity_poly.entity_id
_entity_poly.type
_entity_poly.pdbx_seq_one_letter_code
_entity_poly.pdbx_strand_id
1 'polypeptide(L)'
;MRSWLVELSLSHLLRVHPRPDCSPVGPLSPASTRHQTIMADYQEAPLASRPKTLDPNEYFHVTPEKRRAEEDRAALRANLKRQYQTQLNNPHRKALIEDPALTRWVFARANPYATFRPTFKTSLLGAMFGILPLFGLYYIFKTDRDRKEEQIKAGTMDRRFGLSS
;
A
#
# COMPACT_ATOMS: atom_id res chain seq x y z
N MET A 1 -41.47 17.17 39.97
CA MET A 1 -41.74 17.73 41.31
C MET A 1 -40.40 17.89 42.04
N ARG A 2 -40.14 19.10 42.57
CA ARG A 2 -38.96 19.53 43.39
C ARG A 2 -37.63 19.64 42.61
N SER A 3 -37.23 20.77 42.00
CA SER A 3 -36.95 22.13 42.52
C SER A 3 -35.89 22.17 43.62
N TRP A 4 -34.77 22.85 43.35
CA TRP A 4 -33.90 23.74 44.15
C TRP A 4 -32.61 23.94 43.31
N LEU A 5 -32.47 25.04 42.54
CA LEU A 5 -31.72 26.27 42.87
C LEU A 5 -30.35 26.00 43.52
N VAL A 6 -29.24 26.55 43.05
CA VAL A 6 -28.87 27.96 43.28
C VAL A 6 -27.92 28.49 42.21
N GLU A 7 -28.26 29.69 41.74
CA GLU A 7 -27.45 30.64 40.99
C GLU A 7 -26.88 31.68 41.99
N LEU A 8 -25.56 31.90 42.00
CA LEU A 8 -24.83 33.01 42.64
C LEU A 8 -23.36 32.84 42.20
N SER A 9 -22.52 33.83 42.01
CA SER A 9 -22.62 35.27 41.82
C SER A 9 -21.16 35.70 41.59
N LEU A 10 -21.02 36.73 40.79
CA LEU A 10 -19.79 37.41 40.41
C LEU A 10 -18.89 37.79 41.60
N SER A 11 -17.59 37.92 41.26
CA SER A 11 -16.64 38.86 41.87
C SER A 11 -16.01 38.48 43.21
N HIS A 12 -14.84 37.84 43.17
CA HIS A 12 -13.79 38.12 44.15
C HIS A 12 -12.38 37.87 43.61
N LEU A 13 -11.53 38.87 43.84
CA LEU A 13 -10.06 38.90 43.69
C LEU A 13 -9.45 39.08 42.29
N LEU A 14 -9.57 40.33 41.84
CA LEU A 14 -8.40 41.12 41.43
C LEU A 14 -7.25 40.91 42.44
N ARG A 15 -6.16 40.29 42.00
CA ARG A 15 -4.84 40.47 42.59
C ARG A 15 -3.86 40.83 41.48
N VAL A 16 -3.72 42.14 41.31
CA VAL A 16 -2.65 42.81 40.58
C VAL A 16 -1.33 42.37 41.22
N HIS A 17 -0.47 41.70 40.44
CA HIS A 17 0.94 41.52 40.77
C HIS A 17 1.79 42.31 39.76
N PRO A 18 2.89 42.93 40.23
CA PRO A 18 3.58 44.04 39.57
C PRO A 18 4.33 43.62 38.29
N ARG A 19 4.41 44.56 37.34
CA ARG A 19 5.34 44.49 36.20
C ARG A 19 6.79 44.54 36.71
N PRO A 20 7.66 43.59 36.35
CA PRO A 20 9.10 43.80 36.43
C PRO A 20 9.59 44.62 35.22
N ASP A 21 10.58 45.45 35.52
CA ASP A 21 11.07 46.59 34.76
C ASP A 21 11.62 46.29 33.37
N CYS A 22 11.38 47.21 32.43
CA CYS A 22 12.12 47.31 31.18
C CYS A 22 13.48 47.96 31.46
N SER A 23 14.57 47.25 31.20
CA SER A 23 15.92 47.83 31.01
C SER A 23 16.77 46.92 30.11
N PRO A 24 17.86 47.41 29.49
CA PRO A 24 17.97 47.56 28.04
C PRO A 24 18.55 46.34 27.30
N VAL A 25 18.23 46.27 26.01
CA VAL A 25 18.75 45.31 25.04
C VAL A 25 20.27 45.46 24.90
N GLY A 26 21.03 44.49 25.41
CA GLY A 26 22.41 44.23 25.02
C GLY A 26 22.47 43.09 23.98
N PRO A 27 23.43 43.08 23.04
CA PRO A 27 23.44 42.10 21.96
C PRO A 27 23.99 40.77 22.48
N LEU A 28 23.09 39.86 22.85
CA LEU A 28 23.45 38.47 23.10
C LEU A 28 23.34 37.69 21.80
N SER A 29 24.53 37.39 21.27
CA SER A 29 24.89 36.37 20.28
C SER A 29 23.83 35.30 20.02
N PRO A 30 23.45 35.03 18.75
CA PRO A 30 22.50 33.98 18.43
C PRO A 30 23.19 32.62 18.50
N ALA A 31 23.45 32.12 19.72
CA ALA A 31 23.56 30.69 19.95
C ALA A 31 22.14 30.09 19.94
N SER A 32 21.49 30.20 18.78
CA SER A 32 20.23 29.54 18.47
C SER A 32 20.54 28.07 18.25
N THR A 33 20.68 27.31 19.35
CA THR A 33 20.48 25.87 19.32
C THR A 33 19.01 25.62 19.00
N ARG A 34 18.62 25.80 17.73
CA ARG A 34 17.44 25.14 17.19
C ARG A 34 17.77 23.66 17.34
N HIS A 35 17.09 22.97 18.26
CA HIS A 35 16.82 21.56 18.04
C HIS A 35 16.06 21.47 16.71
N GLN A 36 16.81 21.38 15.60
CA GLN A 36 16.28 20.92 14.35
C GLN A 36 15.88 19.47 14.62
N THR A 37 14.61 19.25 14.94
CA THR A 37 14.03 17.93 14.76
C THR A 37 14.06 17.70 13.25
N ILE A 38 15.17 17.18 12.76
CA ILE A 38 15.31 16.72 11.38
C ILE A 38 14.37 15.52 11.30
N MET A 39 13.12 15.75 10.92
CA MET A 39 12.23 14.67 10.52
C MET A 39 12.90 14.01 9.32
N ALA A 40 13.21 12.72 9.42
CA ALA A 40 13.86 12.00 8.33
C ALA A 40 12.98 12.09 7.07
N ASP A 41 13.58 12.46 5.93
CA ASP A 41 12.86 12.55 4.66
C ASP A 41 12.30 11.17 4.28
N TYR A 42 11.00 11.09 4.00
CA TYR A 42 10.35 9.84 3.60
C TYR A 42 10.84 9.40 2.22
N GLN A 43 11.50 8.23 2.18
CA GLN A 43 11.91 7.54 0.97
C GLN A 43 10.82 6.56 0.53
N GLU A 44 10.37 6.70 -0.72
CA GLU A 44 9.39 5.78 -1.30
C GLU A 44 10.02 4.43 -1.65
N ALA A 45 9.24 3.36 -1.46
CA ALA A 45 9.63 2.02 -1.88
C ALA A 45 8.51 1.40 -2.74
N PRO A 46 8.81 0.40 -3.60
CA PRO A 46 7.79 -0.21 -4.48
C PRO A 46 6.55 -0.74 -3.75
N LEU A 47 6.69 -1.12 -2.48
CA LEU A 47 5.60 -1.61 -1.63
C LEU A 47 5.14 -0.59 -0.57
N ALA A 48 5.79 0.58 -0.47
CA ALA A 48 5.48 1.63 0.50
C ALA A 48 5.43 3.00 -0.20
N SER A 49 4.26 3.36 -0.71
CA SER A 49 4.04 4.65 -1.36
C SER A 49 4.01 5.80 -0.37
N ARG A 50 4.43 6.99 -0.82
CA ARG A 50 4.37 8.22 -0.01
C ARG A 50 2.92 8.55 0.37
N PRO A 51 2.64 8.89 1.65
CA PRO A 51 1.31 9.34 2.04
C PRO A 51 0.95 10.66 1.36
N LYS A 52 -0.32 10.85 1.01
CA LYS A 52 -0.80 12.02 0.26
C LYS A 52 -0.48 13.35 0.93
N THR A 53 -0.51 13.40 2.26
CA THR A 53 -0.21 14.62 3.03
C THR A 53 1.24 15.07 2.94
N LEU A 54 2.15 14.17 2.59
CA LEU A 54 3.57 14.44 2.42
C LEU A 54 3.96 14.69 0.96
N ASP A 55 3.04 14.50 0.01
CA ASP A 55 3.30 14.76 -1.40
C ASP A 55 3.32 16.28 -1.67
N PRO A 56 4.46 16.88 -2.06
CA PRO A 56 4.55 18.31 -2.34
C PRO A 56 3.63 18.74 -3.50
N ASN A 57 3.33 17.82 -4.43
CA ASN A 57 2.47 18.10 -5.57
C ASN A 57 1.02 18.38 -5.16
N GLU A 58 0.57 17.91 -3.99
CA GLU A 58 -0.79 18.15 -3.50
C GLU A 58 -1.04 19.64 -3.22
N TYR A 59 -0.05 20.34 -2.66
CA TYR A 59 -0.21 21.71 -2.18
C TYR A 59 0.46 22.76 -3.08
N PHE A 60 1.67 22.50 -3.57
CA PHE A 60 2.51 23.54 -4.19
C PHE A 60 2.35 23.67 -5.71
N HIS A 61 1.86 22.64 -6.40
CA HIS A 61 1.82 22.58 -7.86
C HIS A 61 0.39 22.45 -8.43
N VAL A 62 -0.57 23.19 -7.86
CA VAL A 62 -1.97 23.21 -8.34
C VAL A 62 -2.09 24.13 -9.56
N THR A 63 -1.83 23.58 -10.74
CA THR A 63 -2.06 24.26 -12.02
C THR A 63 -3.55 24.25 -12.39
N PRO A 64 -4.03 25.20 -13.22
CA PRO A 64 -5.42 25.17 -13.70
C PRO A 64 -5.75 23.89 -14.48
N GLU A 65 -4.79 23.30 -15.19
CA GLU A 65 -4.98 22.03 -15.89
C GLU A 65 -5.18 20.86 -14.94
N LYS A 66 -4.41 20.80 -13.84
CA LYS A 66 -4.57 19.77 -12.80
C LYS A 66 -5.98 19.83 -12.20
N ARG A 67 -6.48 21.03 -11.91
CA ARG A 67 -7.85 21.23 -11.39
C ARG A 67 -8.91 20.73 -12.37
N ARG A 68 -8.78 21.05 -13.67
CA ARG A 68 -9.69 20.54 -14.70
C ARG A 68 -9.68 19.01 -14.77
N ALA A 69 -8.50 18.40 -14.74
CA ALA A 69 -8.39 16.94 -14.73
C ALA A 69 -9.01 16.30 -13.47
N GLU A 70 -8.93 16.95 -12.31
CA GLU A 70 -9.59 16.50 -11.08
C GLU A 70 -11.11 16.64 -11.15
N GLU A 71 -11.62 17.75 -11.69
CA GLU A 71 -13.03 17.98 -11.97
C GLU A 71 -13.58 16.92 -12.94
N ASP A 72 -12.87 16.62 -14.03
CA ASP A 72 -13.25 15.60 -15.00
C ASP A 72 -13.28 14.19 -14.36
N ARG A 73 -12.28 13.85 -13.54
CA ARG A 73 -12.26 12.59 -12.78
C ARG A 73 -13.40 12.51 -11.77
N ALA A 74 -13.72 13.61 -11.10
CA ALA A 74 -14.82 13.69 -10.14
C ALA A 74 -16.18 13.56 -10.83
N ALA A 75 -16.36 14.22 -11.98
CA ALA A 75 -17.55 14.12 -12.81
C ALA A 75 -17.76 12.69 -13.32
N LEU A 76 -16.70 12.05 -13.82
CA LEU A 76 -16.76 10.64 -14.23
C LEU A 76 -17.14 9.72 -13.05
N ARG A 77 -16.51 9.89 -11.89
CA ARG A 77 -16.82 9.11 -10.67
C ARG A 77 -18.28 9.33 -10.24
N ALA A 78 -18.77 10.56 -10.26
CA ALA A 78 -20.14 10.89 -9.91
C ALA A 78 -21.15 10.24 -10.88
N ASN A 79 -20.87 10.28 -12.18
CA ASN A 79 -21.69 9.65 -13.21
C ASN A 79 -21.78 8.13 -13.04
N LEU A 80 -20.64 7.45 -12.84
CA LEU A 80 -20.61 6.00 -12.61
C LEU A 80 -21.34 5.61 -11.32
N LYS A 81 -21.15 6.38 -10.24
CA LYS A 81 -21.85 6.17 -8.97
C LYS A 81 -23.36 6.33 -9.14
N ARG A 82 -23.81 7.36 -9.87
CA ARG A 82 -25.23 7.59 -10.17
C ARG A 82 -25.84 6.42 -10.93
N GLN A 83 -25.17 5.94 -11.98
CA GLN A 83 -25.61 4.79 -12.76
C GLN A 83 -25.78 3.55 -11.88
N TYR A 84 -24.78 3.24 -11.05
CA TYR A 84 -24.84 2.11 -10.12
C TYR A 84 -25.97 2.25 -9.10
N GLN A 85 -26.15 3.43 -8.49
CA GLN A 85 -27.20 3.68 -7.52
C GLN A 85 -28.61 3.56 -8.12
N THR A 86 -28.83 4.05 -9.34
CA THR A 86 -30.12 3.90 -10.04
C THR A 86 -30.47 2.43 -10.25
N GLN A 87 -29.50 1.60 -10.63
CA GLN A 87 -29.71 0.16 -10.78
C GLN A 87 -29.93 -0.53 -9.43
N LEU A 88 -29.18 -0.11 -8.40
CA LEU A 88 -29.26 -0.68 -7.06
C LEU A 88 -30.64 -0.45 -6.42
N ASN A 89 -31.17 0.77 -6.55
CA ASN A 89 -32.40 1.22 -5.91
C ASN A 89 -33.69 0.79 -6.64
N ASN A 90 -33.61 0.08 -7.76
CA ASN A 90 -34.79 -0.42 -8.47
C ASN A 90 -35.43 -1.61 -7.72
N PRO A 91 -36.67 -1.47 -7.20
CA PRO A 91 -37.32 -2.52 -6.41
C PRO A 91 -37.71 -3.76 -7.22
N HIS A 92 -37.78 -3.66 -8.55
CA HIS A 92 -38.15 -4.78 -9.42
C HIS A 92 -36.95 -5.62 -9.88
N ARG A 93 -35.72 -5.25 -9.50
CA ARG A 93 -34.51 -5.98 -9.91
C ARG A 93 -34.36 -7.29 -9.13
N LYS A 94 -34.26 -8.41 -9.86
CA LYS A 94 -34.03 -9.75 -9.27
C LYS A 94 -32.62 -10.31 -9.50
N ALA A 95 -31.85 -9.72 -10.42
CA ALA A 95 -30.53 -10.20 -10.83
C ALA A 95 -29.36 -9.40 -10.19
N LEU A 96 -28.16 -9.98 -10.27
CA LEU A 96 -26.90 -9.34 -9.91
C LEU A 96 -26.59 -8.19 -10.88
N ILE A 97 -26.00 -7.11 -10.38
CA ILE A 97 -25.55 -5.98 -11.21
C ILE A 97 -24.21 -6.38 -11.85
N GLU A 98 -24.17 -6.42 -13.18
CA GLU A 98 -22.94 -6.67 -13.92
C GLU A 98 -22.10 -5.39 -14.00
N ASP A 99 -20.86 -5.45 -13.51
CA ASP A 99 -19.90 -4.36 -13.65
C ASP A 99 -19.05 -4.58 -14.92
N PRO A 100 -19.19 -3.75 -15.96
CA PRO A 100 -18.39 -3.88 -17.17
C PRO A 100 -16.89 -3.69 -16.91
N ALA A 101 -16.48 -2.97 -15.85
CA ALA A 101 -15.08 -2.83 -15.49
C ALA A 101 -14.49 -4.16 -15.02
N LEU A 102 -15.23 -4.91 -14.19
CA LEU A 102 -14.84 -6.24 -13.73
C LEU A 102 -14.77 -7.22 -14.90
N THR A 103 -15.79 -7.25 -15.77
CA THR A 103 -15.80 -8.12 -16.95
C THR A 103 -14.59 -7.85 -17.86
N ARG A 104 -14.27 -6.58 -18.12
CA ARG A 104 -13.09 -6.19 -18.92
C ARG A 104 -11.77 -6.58 -18.23
N TRP A 105 -11.70 -6.43 -16.91
CA TRP A 105 -10.52 -6.80 -16.12
C TRP A 105 -10.27 -8.32 -16.12
N VAL A 106 -11.32 -9.12 -15.94
CA VAL A 106 -11.25 -10.58 -16.05
C VAL A 106 -10.86 -10.98 -17.46
N PHE A 107 -11.49 -10.38 -18.47
CA PHE A 107 -11.19 -10.63 -19.87
C PHE A 107 -9.72 -10.33 -20.20
N ALA A 108 -9.17 -9.22 -19.73
CA ALA A 108 -7.77 -8.85 -19.94
C ALA A 108 -6.79 -9.86 -19.32
N ARG A 109 -7.13 -10.43 -18.15
CA ARG A 109 -6.35 -11.51 -17.51
C ARG A 109 -6.48 -12.85 -18.24
N ALA A 110 -7.67 -13.15 -18.73
CA ALA A 110 -7.98 -14.42 -19.39
C ALA A 110 -7.41 -14.51 -20.82
N ASN A 111 -7.15 -13.37 -21.48
CA ASN A 111 -6.69 -13.32 -22.87
C ASN A 111 -5.26 -12.76 -23.02
N PRO A 112 -4.23 -13.35 -22.37
CA PRO A 112 -2.86 -12.86 -22.47
C PRO A 112 -2.24 -13.08 -23.86
N TYR A 113 -2.68 -14.11 -24.59
CA TYR A 113 -2.10 -14.48 -25.89
C TYR A 113 -2.43 -13.51 -27.02
N ALA A 114 -3.51 -12.73 -26.91
CA ALA A 114 -3.89 -11.77 -27.95
C ALA A 114 -2.89 -10.61 -28.09
N THR A 115 -2.21 -10.24 -27.01
CA THR A 115 -1.19 -9.16 -26.99
C THR A 115 0.23 -9.70 -26.83
N PHE A 116 0.40 -11.02 -26.73
CA PHE A 116 1.71 -11.64 -26.57
C PHE A 116 2.55 -11.47 -27.84
N ARG A 117 3.80 -11.01 -27.66
CA ARG A 117 4.78 -10.89 -28.73
C ARG A 117 6.01 -11.73 -28.37
N PRO A 118 6.40 -12.72 -29.18
CA PRO A 118 7.60 -13.50 -28.93
C PRO A 118 8.83 -12.62 -29.20
N THR A 119 9.39 -12.06 -28.12
CA THR A 119 10.62 -11.25 -28.13
C THR A 119 11.74 -11.97 -27.38
N PHE A 120 13.00 -11.57 -27.59
CA PHE A 120 14.12 -12.19 -26.87
C PHE A 120 13.97 -12.13 -25.34
N LYS A 121 13.46 -11.02 -24.79
CA LYS A 121 13.24 -10.88 -23.35
C LYS A 121 12.19 -11.86 -22.84
N THR A 122 11.05 -11.97 -23.52
CA THR A 122 9.96 -12.86 -23.10
C THR A 122 10.35 -14.33 -23.25
N SER A 123 11.06 -14.68 -24.32
CA SER A 123 11.53 -16.05 -24.54
C SER A 123 12.61 -16.44 -23.52
N LEU A 124 13.52 -15.53 -23.17
CA LEU A 124 14.53 -15.77 -22.15
C LEU A 124 13.90 -15.96 -20.76
N LEU A 125 12.95 -15.11 -20.35
CA LEU A 125 12.23 -15.31 -19.10
C LEU A 125 11.45 -16.64 -19.10
N GLY A 126 10.78 -16.97 -20.20
CA GLY A 126 10.06 -18.23 -20.34
C GLY A 126 10.98 -19.45 -20.20
N ALA A 127 12.14 -19.44 -20.84
CA ALA A 127 13.14 -20.50 -20.70
C ALA A 127 13.71 -20.56 -19.27
N MET A 128 14.03 -19.41 -18.68
CA MET A 128 14.59 -19.33 -17.33
C MET A 128 13.64 -19.89 -16.29
N PHE A 129 12.36 -19.50 -16.32
CA PHE A 129 11.37 -19.95 -15.34
C PHE A 129 10.69 -21.28 -15.70
N GLY A 130 10.72 -21.71 -16.96
CA GLY A 130 10.16 -22.99 -17.39
C GLY A 130 11.15 -24.14 -17.33
N ILE A 131 12.37 -23.93 -17.84
CA ILE A 131 13.35 -24.98 -18.11
C ILE A 131 14.31 -25.17 -16.94
N LEU A 132 14.86 -24.09 -16.37
CA LEU A 132 15.82 -24.19 -15.26
C LEU A 132 15.30 -24.93 -14.03
N PRO A 133 14.06 -24.71 -13.52
CA PRO A 133 13.60 -25.46 -12.35
C PRO A 133 13.50 -26.97 -12.64
N LEU A 134 13.19 -27.38 -13.87
CA LEU A 134 13.16 -28.79 -14.25
C LEU A 134 14.57 -29.40 -14.21
N PHE A 135 15.58 -28.69 -14.72
CA PHE A 135 16.98 -29.14 -14.63
C PHE A 135 17.49 -29.16 -13.19
N GLY A 136 17.11 -28.18 -12.38
CA GLY A 136 17.45 -28.14 -10.95
C GLY A 136 16.89 -29.35 -10.21
N LEU A 137 15.59 -29.63 -10.38
CA LEU A 137 14.95 -30.80 -9.79
C LEU A 137 15.53 -32.11 -10.32
N TYR A 138 15.81 -32.20 -11.63
CA TYR A 138 16.45 -33.36 -12.22
C TYR A 138 17.80 -33.65 -11.54
N TYR A 139 18.66 -32.64 -11.38
CA TYR A 139 19.96 -32.83 -10.77
C TYR A 139 19.88 -33.22 -9.29
N ILE A 140 18.98 -32.58 -8.52
CA ILE A 140 18.75 -32.91 -7.11
C ILE A 140 18.25 -34.35 -6.97
N PHE A 141 17.24 -34.75 -7.74
CA PHE A 141 16.73 -36.11 -7.67
C PHE A 141 17.72 -37.14 -8.20
N LYS A 142 18.50 -36.81 -9.23
CA LYS A 142 19.50 -37.71 -9.79
C LYS A 142 20.61 -37.99 -8.77
N THR A 143 21.17 -36.94 -8.17
CA THR A 143 22.23 -37.08 -7.16
C THR A 143 21.75 -37.80 -5.90
N ASP A 144 20.53 -37.53 -5.42
CA ASP A 144 19.96 -38.24 -4.27
C ASP A 144 19.71 -39.72 -4.56
N ARG A 145 19.21 -40.05 -5.76
CA ARG A 145 18.99 -41.45 -6.18
C ARG A 145 20.30 -42.21 -6.31
N ASP A 146 21.29 -41.63 -6.98
CA ASP A 146 22.59 -42.28 -7.19
C ASP A 146 23.29 -42.51 -5.83
N ARG A 147 23.25 -41.52 -4.92
CA ARG A 147 23.79 -41.66 -3.56
C ARG A 147 23.07 -42.76 -2.77
N LYS A 148 21.75 -42.86 -2.86
CA LYS A 148 20.96 -43.92 -2.20
C LYS A 148 21.31 -45.30 -2.76
N GLU A 149 21.43 -45.43 -4.08
CA GLU A 149 21.81 -46.70 -4.71
C GLU A 149 23.22 -47.14 -4.31
N GLU A 150 24.17 -46.21 -4.22
CA GLU A 150 25.53 -46.48 -3.74
C GLU A 150 25.53 -46.96 -2.28
N GLN A 151 24.75 -46.31 -1.40
CA GLN A 151 24.63 -46.70 0.01
C GLN A 151 23.98 -48.08 0.20
N ILE A 152 23.02 -48.44 -0.68
CA ILE A 152 22.42 -49.77 -0.70
C ILE A 152 23.44 -50.82 -1.15
N LYS A 153 24.22 -50.54 -2.21
CA LYS A 153 25.27 -51.44 -2.71
C LYS A 153 26.40 -51.65 -1.70
N ALA A 154 26.81 -50.59 -0.99
CA ALA A 154 27.83 -50.64 0.05
C ALA A 154 27.37 -51.34 1.34
N GLY A 155 26.06 -51.63 1.48
CA GLY A 155 25.49 -52.21 2.69
C GLY A 155 25.41 -51.26 3.89
N THR A 156 25.71 -49.97 3.68
CA THR A 156 25.75 -48.96 4.76
C THR A 156 24.36 -48.42 5.11
N MET A 157 23.36 -48.59 4.24
CA MET A 157 22.00 -48.08 4.46
C MET A 157 21.17 -49.05 5.34
N ASP A 158 20.75 -48.62 6.53
CA ASP A 158 19.86 -49.40 7.39
C ASP A 158 18.41 -49.39 6.84
N ARG A 159 17.94 -50.53 6.32
CA ARG A 159 16.57 -50.73 5.76
C ARG A 159 15.78 -51.83 6.50
N ARG A 160 15.93 -51.95 7.82
CA ARG A 160 15.27 -53.03 8.63
C ARG A 160 13.76 -53.18 8.46
N PHE A 161 12.99 -52.10 8.23
CA PHE A 161 11.52 -52.14 8.21
C PHE A 161 10.88 -51.82 6.83
N GLY A 162 11.68 -51.76 5.75
CA GLY A 162 11.19 -51.41 4.41
C GLY A 162 10.65 -52.61 3.64
N LEU A 163 9.50 -53.17 4.06
CA LEU A 163 8.93 -54.39 3.50
C LEU A 163 7.97 -54.17 2.31
N SER A 164 7.60 -52.92 2.02
CA SER A 164 6.78 -52.57 0.85
C SER A 164 7.67 -52.25 -0.35
N SER A 165 7.46 -52.97 -1.45
CA SER A 165 8.08 -52.74 -2.76
C SER A 165 7.68 -51.41 -3.38
#